data_AF-A0A2G6HAA9-F1
#
_entry.id   AF-A0A2G6HAA9-F1
#
_cell.length_a   1.000
_cell.length_b   1.000
_cell.length_c   1.000
_cell.angle_alpha   90.00
_cell.angle_beta   90.00
_cell.angle_gamma   90.00
#
_symmetry.space_group_name_H-M   'P 1'
#
loop_
_entity.id
_entity.type
_entity.pdbx_description
1 polymer ?
#
loop_
_entity_poly.entity_id
_entity_poly.type
_entity_poly.pdbx_seq_one_letter_code
_entity_poly.pdbx_strand_id
1 'polypeptide(L)'
;MLMGEVRAQEMQWFACRVKRKQVGAIRTVTVGGEFVAYRDRAGRVRQRRVDGTGDRVFLPEHLLRRAGFEVFLPVKKVLRRKNRFSPGKHLVSQPLLVDWLFVGWPIGESRWHELMAMDVVTGVMGTGGRPVEIPPARVMRLMRKWGGGHLSPECYHYLKTGCEFAAGDTVRVVTGPLEGARVRVIDVSGPTVKAALDILGGEVVAEIRSDVLEAVSSEGVK
;
A
#
# COMPACT_ATOMS: atom_id res chain seq x y z
N MET A 1 33.64 -0.06 -3.20
CA MET A 1 33.27 0.05 -1.78
C MET A 1 32.80 1.47 -1.50
N LEU A 2 31.49 1.64 -1.29
CA LEU A 2 30.88 2.80 -0.62
C LEU A 2 29.68 2.21 0.14
N MET A 3 29.96 1.61 1.29
CA MET A 3 28.91 1.30 2.25
C MET A 3 28.49 2.64 2.84
N GLY A 4 27.38 3.19 2.34
CA GLY A 4 26.79 4.40 2.90
C GLY A 4 26.53 4.18 4.39
N GLU A 5 26.96 5.12 5.22
CA GLU A 5 26.65 5.11 6.64
C GLU A 5 25.12 5.02 6.81
N VAL A 6 24.63 3.89 7.32
CA VAL A 6 23.24 3.77 7.74
C VAL A 6 23.11 4.54 9.05
N ARG A 7 22.95 5.86 8.94
CA ARG A 7 22.59 6.71 10.08
C ARG A 7 21.11 6.47 10.35
N ALA A 8 20.81 5.75 11.43
CA ALA A 8 19.47 5.74 12.00
C ALA A 8 19.18 7.16 12.50
N GLN A 9 18.66 8.02 11.63
CA GLN A 9 18.24 9.36 12.01
C GLN A 9 16.94 9.25 12.78
N GLU A 10 16.88 9.88 13.95
CA GLU A 10 15.63 10.02 14.69
C GLU A 10 14.68 10.91 13.87
N MET A 11 13.43 10.46 13.76
CA MET A 11 12.42 11.09 12.93
C MET A 11 11.37 11.73 13.83
N GLN A 12 10.98 12.97 13.54
CA GLN A 12 9.79 13.58 14.11
C GLN A 12 8.60 13.26 13.23
N TRP A 13 7.43 13.03 13.84
CA TRP A 13 6.22 12.61 13.12
C TRP A 13 5.02 13.48 13.47
N PHE A 14 4.20 13.77 12.47
CA PHE A 14 3.02 14.61 12.60
C PHE A 14 1.82 14.02 11.86
N ALA A 15 0.63 14.13 12.44
CA ALA A 15 -0.61 13.78 11.74
C ALA A 15 -1.02 14.96 10.83
N CYS A 16 -1.07 14.70 9.53
CA CYS A 16 -1.43 15.70 8.52
C CYS A 16 -2.79 15.36 7.93
N ARG A 17 -3.62 16.39 7.82
CA ARG A 17 -4.92 16.34 7.17
C ARG A 17 -4.77 16.68 5.70
N VAL A 18 -5.30 15.84 4.82
CA VAL A 18 -5.22 16.02 3.37
C VAL A 18 -6.50 16.59 2.79
N LYS A 19 -6.41 17.17 1.58
CA LYS A 19 -7.61 17.68 0.88
C LYS A 19 -8.56 16.53 0.55
N ARG A 20 -9.80 16.68 1.02
CA ARG A 20 -10.88 15.73 0.74
C ARG A 20 -11.35 15.89 -0.71
N LYS A 21 -11.72 14.78 -1.34
CA LYS A 21 -12.49 14.80 -2.60
C LYS A 21 -13.98 14.95 -2.26
N GLN A 22 -14.71 15.80 -2.99
CA GLN A 22 -16.14 16.05 -2.78
C GLN A 22 -16.98 14.74 -2.73
N VAL A 23 -16.53 13.69 -3.41
CA VAL A 23 -17.06 12.32 -3.32
C VAL A 23 -15.90 11.32 -3.19
N GLY A 24 -15.93 10.51 -2.13
CA GLY A 24 -14.97 9.45 -1.85
C GLY A 24 -13.85 9.86 -0.88
N ALA A 25 -13.21 8.85 -0.29
CA ALA A 25 -12.05 9.00 0.61
C ALA A 25 -10.83 9.61 -0.13
N ILE A 26 -9.64 9.56 0.48
CA ILE A 26 -8.38 10.06 -0.10
C ILE A 26 -8.26 9.67 -1.58
N ARG A 27 -7.93 10.67 -2.42
CA ARG A 27 -7.85 10.51 -3.88
C ARG A 27 -6.78 9.47 -4.24
N THR A 28 -7.14 8.51 -5.09
CA THR A 28 -6.19 7.62 -5.75
C THR A 28 -5.94 8.05 -7.18
N VAL A 29 -4.73 7.83 -7.66
CA VAL A 29 -4.31 8.01 -9.06
C VAL A 29 -3.52 6.78 -9.49
N THR A 30 -3.39 6.56 -10.78
CA THR A 30 -2.43 5.57 -11.28
C THR A 30 -1.20 6.30 -11.75
N VAL A 31 -0.03 5.82 -11.35
CA VAL A 31 1.27 6.36 -11.75
C VAL A 31 1.95 5.32 -12.64
N GLY A 32 2.64 5.80 -13.68
CA GLY A 32 3.25 4.93 -14.69
C GLY A 32 2.22 4.23 -15.59
N GLY A 33 2.66 3.12 -16.18
CA GLY A 33 1.92 2.35 -17.16
C GLY A 33 2.39 2.58 -18.59
N GLU A 34 2.02 1.66 -19.46
CA GLU A 34 2.39 1.69 -20.87
C GLU A 34 1.42 2.60 -21.64
N PHE A 35 1.94 3.30 -22.65
CA PHE A 35 1.15 4.17 -23.50
C PHE A 35 1.17 3.65 -24.93
N VAL A 36 -0.01 3.54 -25.53
CA VAL A 36 -0.17 3.18 -26.94
C VAL A 36 -0.69 4.39 -27.71
N ALA A 37 -0.05 4.67 -28.83
CA ALA A 37 -0.49 5.66 -29.78
C ALA A 37 -1.68 5.14 -30.59
N TYR A 38 -2.69 6.00 -30.79
CA TYR A 38 -3.83 5.74 -31.67
C TYR A 38 -4.14 7.01 -32.47
N ARG A 39 -4.78 6.85 -33.62
CA ARG A 39 -5.29 7.99 -34.40
C ARG A 39 -6.72 8.29 -33.99
N ASP A 40 -7.00 9.56 -33.67
CA ASP A 40 -8.37 10.00 -33.43
C ASP A 40 -9.16 10.12 -34.76
N ARG A 41 -10.47 10.40 -34.66
CA ARG A 41 -11.34 10.55 -35.84
C ARG A 41 -10.92 11.71 -36.77
N ALA A 42 -10.13 12.66 -36.28
CA ALA A 42 -9.57 13.77 -37.06
C ALA A 42 -8.16 13.47 -37.60
N GLY A 43 -7.68 12.22 -37.48
CA GLY A 43 -6.37 11.77 -37.95
C GLY A 43 -5.19 12.17 -37.07
N ARG A 44 -5.42 12.81 -35.92
CA ARG A 44 -4.34 13.24 -35.02
C ARG A 44 -3.84 12.07 -34.20
N VAL A 45 -2.52 11.96 -34.04
CA VAL A 45 -1.92 10.95 -33.17
C VAL A 45 -2.13 11.37 -31.71
N ARG A 46 -2.76 10.50 -30.94
CA ARG A 46 -3.00 10.65 -29.50
C ARG A 46 -2.41 9.46 -28.77
N GLN A 47 -2.02 9.66 -27.52
CA GLN A 47 -1.61 8.57 -26.65
C GLN A 47 -2.71 8.29 -25.63
N ARG A 48 -2.94 7.01 -25.37
CA ARG A 48 -3.72 6.55 -24.21
C ARG A 48 -2.90 5.55 -23.44
N ARG A 49 -3.11 5.51 -22.13
CA ARG A 49 -2.55 4.44 -21.30
C ARG A 49 -3.25 3.11 -21.62
N VAL A 50 -2.48 2.03 -21.66
CA VAL A 50 -3.00 0.66 -21.75
C VAL A 50 -3.70 0.31 -20.44
N ASP A 51 -4.92 -0.23 -20.53
CA ASP A 51 -5.67 -0.66 -19.37
C ASP A 51 -4.95 -1.79 -18.63
N GLY A 52 -4.99 -1.76 -17.30
CA GLY A 52 -4.30 -2.74 -16.45
C GLY A 52 -2.81 -2.47 -16.23
N THR A 53 -2.24 -1.44 -16.87
CA THR A 53 -0.84 -1.04 -16.64
C THR A 53 -0.73 0.14 -15.66
N GLY A 54 0.37 0.17 -14.90
CA GLY A 54 0.70 1.19 -13.90
C GLY A 54 0.14 0.91 -12.51
N ASP A 55 0.67 1.61 -11.52
CA ASP A 55 0.39 1.35 -10.10
C ASP A 55 -0.63 2.32 -9.54
N ARG A 56 -1.68 1.79 -8.92
CA ARG A 56 -2.69 2.62 -8.25
C ARG A 56 -2.20 3.02 -6.87
N VAL A 57 -1.94 4.31 -6.69
CA VAL A 57 -1.40 4.89 -5.45
C VAL A 57 -2.34 5.93 -4.85
N PHE A 58 -2.19 6.21 -3.55
CA PHE A 58 -2.84 7.37 -2.93
C PHE A 58 -2.08 8.64 -3.32
N LEU A 59 -2.79 9.60 -3.90
CA LEU A 59 -2.17 10.80 -4.46
C LEU A 59 -1.41 11.62 -3.41
N PRO A 60 -1.95 11.91 -2.20
CA PRO A 60 -1.20 12.70 -1.22
C PRO A 60 0.05 11.98 -0.73
N GLU A 61 -0.03 10.68 -0.49
CA GLU A 61 1.12 9.85 -0.10
C GLU A 61 2.21 9.87 -1.18
N HIS A 62 1.83 9.69 -2.45
CA HIS A 62 2.76 9.71 -3.57
C HIS A 62 3.46 11.07 -3.72
N LEU A 63 2.71 12.17 -3.64
CA LEU A 63 3.27 13.53 -3.78
C LEU A 63 4.16 13.93 -2.60
N LEU A 64 3.77 13.59 -1.38
CA LEU A 64 4.57 13.87 -0.18
C LEU A 64 5.87 13.06 -0.17
N ARG A 65 5.83 11.77 -0.56
CA ARG A 65 7.06 10.97 -0.73
C ARG A 65 7.97 11.54 -1.82
N ARG A 66 7.40 12.00 -2.95
CA ARG A 66 8.16 12.64 -4.02
C ARG A 66 8.81 13.96 -3.58
N ALA A 67 8.18 14.67 -2.64
CA ALA A 67 8.76 15.85 -2.00
C ALA A 67 9.82 15.51 -0.93
N GLY A 68 10.13 14.22 -0.72
CA GLY A 68 11.16 13.77 0.20
C GLY A 68 10.72 13.65 1.65
N PHE A 69 9.41 13.59 1.92
CA PHE A 69 8.91 13.28 3.27
C PHE A 69 8.77 11.78 3.47
N GLU A 70 9.00 11.32 4.69
CA GLU A 70 8.55 10.00 5.11
C GLU A 70 7.05 10.02 5.35
N VAL A 71 6.34 9.06 4.77
CA VAL A 71 4.87 9.05 4.82
C VAL A 71 4.35 7.68 5.19
N PHE A 72 3.48 7.67 6.17
CA PHE A 72 2.72 6.49 6.58
C PHE A 72 1.22 6.77 6.52
N LEU A 73 0.55 6.12 5.58
CA LEU A 73 -0.89 6.10 5.46
C LEU A 73 -1.40 4.73 5.94
N PRO A 74 -2.07 4.63 7.10
CA PRO A 74 -2.66 3.36 7.52
C PRO A 74 -3.83 3.02 6.59
N VAL A 75 -3.77 1.84 5.96
CA VAL A 75 -4.81 1.35 5.05
C VAL A 75 -5.33 -0.01 5.48
N LYS A 76 -6.59 -0.26 5.18
CA LYS A 76 -7.24 -1.57 5.27
C LYS A 76 -7.69 -2.03 3.89
N LYS A 77 -7.72 -3.33 3.62
CA LYS A 77 -8.28 -3.89 2.39
C LYS A 77 -9.75 -4.23 2.60
N VAL A 78 -10.60 -3.75 1.70
CA VAL A 78 -12.04 -4.00 1.70
C VAL A 78 -12.46 -4.59 0.36
N LEU A 79 -13.37 -5.57 0.37
CA LEU A 79 -13.95 -6.11 -0.84
C LEU A 79 -15.03 -5.17 -1.37
N ARG A 80 -14.86 -4.73 -2.61
CA ARG A 80 -15.80 -3.83 -3.27
C ARG A 80 -16.24 -4.40 -4.60
N ARG A 81 -17.52 -4.22 -4.96
CA ARG A 81 -17.99 -4.49 -6.33
C ARG A 81 -17.47 -3.39 -7.25
N LYS A 82 -17.00 -3.77 -8.44
CA LYS A 82 -16.46 -2.81 -9.43
C LYS A 82 -17.55 -1.88 -9.95
N ASN A 83 -18.72 -2.43 -10.27
CA ASN A 83 -19.91 -1.70 -10.68
C ASN A 83 -21.15 -2.54 -10.33
N ARG A 84 -22.36 -2.03 -10.63
CA ARG A 84 -23.62 -2.77 -10.42
C ARG A 84 -23.82 -3.97 -11.36
N PHE A 85 -23.07 -4.02 -12.46
CA PHE A 85 -23.24 -4.97 -13.57
C PHE A 85 -22.27 -6.16 -13.51
N SER A 86 -21.23 -6.08 -12.69
CA SER A 86 -20.19 -7.08 -12.51
C SER A 86 -20.30 -7.60 -11.07
N PRO A 87 -20.82 -8.83 -10.86
CA PRO A 87 -21.05 -9.36 -9.51
C PRO A 87 -19.74 -9.61 -8.73
N GLY A 88 -18.60 -9.69 -9.43
CA GLY A 88 -17.27 -9.87 -8.86
C GLY A 88 -16.88 -8.77 -7.88
N LYS A 89 -16.46 -9.20 -6.68
CA LYS A 89 -15.82 -8.35 -5.68
C LYS A 89 -14.31 -8.38 -5.89
N HIS A 90 -13.66 -7.24 -5.74
CA HIS A 90 -12.21 -7.12 -5.78
C HIS A 90 -11.73 -6.41 -4.52
N LEU A 91 -10.51 -6.74 -4.07
CA LEU A 91 -9.90 -6.07 -2.93
C LEU A 91 -9.49 -4.65 -3.32
N VAL A 92 -9.84 -3.69 -2.48
CA VAL A 92 -9.50 -2.29 -2.63
C VAL A 92 -8.88 -1.79 -1.33
N SER A 93 -7.75 -1.10 -1.42
CA SER A 93 -7.14 -0.42 -0.29
C SER A 93 -7.95 0.83 0.06
N GLN A 94 -8.33 0.96 1.33
CA GLN A 94 -9.07 2.09 1.88
C GLN A 94 -8.30 2.66 3.08
N PRO A 95 -8.15 4.00 3.20
CA PRO A 95 -7.59 4.62 4.39
C PRO A 95 -8.34 4.22 5.66
N LEU A 96 -7.60 3.91 6.72
CA LEU A 96 -8.15 3.64 8.04
C LEU A 96 -8.65 4.92 8.71
N LEU A 97 -7.92 6.02 8.53
CA LEU A 97 -8.28 7.34 9.04
C LEU A 97 -8.75 8.22 7.88
N VAL A 98 -9.93 8.82 8.04
CA VAL A 98 -10.53 9.65 6.99
C VAL A 98 -9.77 10.96 6.86
N ASP A 99 -9.15 11.19 5.71
CA ASP A 99 -8.39 12.39 5.36
C ASP A 99 -7.14 12.63 6.22
N TRP A 100 -6.64 11.63 6.96
CA TRP A 100 -5.43 11.75 7.77
C TRP A 100 -4.36 10.76 7.32
N LEU A 101 -3.12 11.23 7.35
CA LEU A 101 -1.91 10.42 7.21
C LEU A 101 -0.84 10.92 8.19
N PHE A 102 0.22 10.15 8.36
CA PHE A 102 1.38 10.53 9.17
C PHE A 102 2.52 10.93 8.25
N VAL A 103 3.12 12.08 8.52
CA VAL A 103 4.29 12.59 7.80
C VAL A 103 5.42 12.74 8.80
N GLY A 104 6.62 12.31 8.41
CA GLY A 104 7.82 12.48 9.20
C GLY A 104 8.99 12.97 8.37
N TRP A 105 9.95 13.57 9.07
CA TRP A 105 11.25 13.98 8.55
C TRP A 105 12.27 13.96 9.70
N PRO A 106 13.58 14.05 9.42
CA PRO A 106 14.60 14.00 10.47
C PRO A 106 14.42 15.09 11.53
N ILE A 107 14.74 14.75 12.79
CA ILE A 107 14.83 15.73 13.87
C ILE A 107 15.96 16.72 13.55
N GLY A 108 15.71 18.01 13.79
CA GLY A 108 16.63 19.10 13.46
C GLY A 108 16.32 19.80 12.15
N GLU A 109 15.50 19.20 11.27
CA GLU A 109 14.99 19.86 10.08
C GLU A 109 13.65 20.56 10.34
N SER A 110 13.48 21.77 9.82
CA SER A 110 12.22 22.51 9.88
C SER A 110 11.57 22.56 8.50
N ARG A 111 10.76 21.55 8.18
CA ARG A 111 10.12 21.40 6.85
C ARG A 111 8.66 21.85 6.82
N TRP A 112 8.26 22.68 7.79
CA TRP A 112 6.87 23.15 7.94
C TRP A 112 6.37 23.93 6.73
N HIS A 113 7.19 24.86 6.22
CA HIS A 113 6.81 25.68 5.07
C HIS A 113 6.61 24.83 3.82
N GLU A 114 7.50 23.88 3.57
CA GLU A 114 7.39 22.92 2.47
C GLU A 114 6.11 22.08 2.60
N LEU A 115 5.85 21.51 3.78
CA LEU A 115 4.68 20.69 4.03
C LEU A 115 3.37 21.47 3.80
N MET A 116 3.29 22.70 4.32
CA MET A 116 2.09 23.53 4.21
C MET A 116 1.91 24.13 2.81
N ALA A 117 2.97 24.26 2.02
CA ALA A 117 2.90 24.66 0.62
C ALA A 117 2.37 23.55 -0.31
N MET A 118 2.35 22.30 0.16
CA MET A 118 1.82 21.17 -0.63
C MET A 118 0.32 21.31 -0.82
N ASP A 119 -0.12 21.39 -2.08
CA ASP A 119 -1.54 21.53 -2.44
C ASP A 119 -2.43 20.39 -1.91
N VAL A 120 -1.85 19.23 -1.58
CA VAL A 120 -2.57 18.09 -1.01
C VAL A 120 -2.80 18.17 0.50
N VAL A 121 -2.13 19.07 1.21
CA VAL A 121 -2.22 19.23 2.67
C VAL A 121 -3.19 20.37 2.99
N THR A 122 -4.12 20.11 3.92
CA THR A 122 -5.07 21.12 4.43
C THR A 122 -4.61 21.67 5.78
N GLY A 123 -3.89 20.87 6.57
CA GLY A 123 -3.40 21.29 7.87
C GLY A 123 -2.77 20.14 8.65
N VAL A 124 -2.29 20.45 9.83
CA VAL A 124 -1.61 19.49 10.72
C VAL A 124 -2.35 19.47 12.05
N MET A 125 -2.42 18.29 12.68
CA MET A 125 -2.99 18.16 14.01
C MET A 125 -2.20 19.02 14.99
N GLY A 126 -2.89 19.88 15.73
CA GLY A 126 -2.27 20.82 16.64
C GLY A 126 -3.12 21.09 17.87
N THR A 127 -2.48 21.61 18.91
CA THR A 127 -3.12 22.12 20.13
C THR A 127 -2.56 23.51 20.43
N GLY A 128 -3.43 24.47 20.75
CA GLY A 128 -3.01 25.85 21.00
C GLY A 128 -2.23 26.52 19.86
N GLY A 129 -2.54 26.16 18.60
CA GLY A 129 -1.86 26.69 17.42
C GLY A 129 -0.49 26.08 17.12
N ARG A 130 -0.06 25.07 17.87
CA ARG A 130 1.21 24.35 17.65
C ARG A 130 0.95 22.93 17.15
N PRO A 131 1.67 22.46 16.12
CA PRO A 131 1.60 21.07 15.70
C PRO A 131 1.94 20.11 16.86
N VAL A 132 1.19 19.02 16.96
CA VAL A 132 1.44 17.96 17.94
C VAL A 132 2.35 16.92 17.32
N GLU A 133 3.55 16.80 17.87
CA GLU A 133 4.47 15.72 17.54
C GLU A 133 3.95 14.39 18.10
N ILE A 134 4.04 13.35 17.28
CA ILE A 134 3.63 12.00 17.62
C ILE A 134 4.90 11.20 17.93
N PRO A 135 4.98 10.56 19.12
CA PRO A 135 6.15 9.77 19.47
C PRO A 135 6.48 8.73 18.41
N PRO A 136 7.75 8.62 17.95
CA PRO A 136 8.13 7.70 16.87
C PRO A 136 7.73 6.26 17.17
N ALA A 137 7.89 5.82 18.42
CA ALA A 137 7.45 4.50 18.88
C ALA A 137 5.96 4.23 18.65
N ARG A 138 5.10 5.26 18.74
CA ARG A 138 3.66 5.15 18.48
C ARG A 138 3.39 4.97 16.98
N VAL A 139 4.07 5.73 16.12
CA VAL A 139 3.96 5.58 14.66
C VAL A 139 4.49 4.22 14.23
N MET A 140 5.65 3.79 14.73
CA MET A 140 6.21 2.46 14.46
C MET A 140 5.26 1.34 14.86
N ARG A 141 4.58 1.44 16.02
CA ARG A 141 3.56 0.46 16.41
C ARG A 141 2.38 0.44 15.44
N LEU A 142 1.95 1.60 14.94
CA LEU A 142 0.91 1.67 13.91
C LEU A 142 1.39 1.09 12.59
N MET A 143 2.63 1.36 12.17
CA MET A 143 3.25 0.78 10.98
C MET A 143 3.35 -0.74 11.08
N ARG A 144 3.78 -1.29 12.21
CA ARG A 144 3.78 -2.77 12.40
C ARG A 144 2.37 -3.35 12.31
N LYS A 145 1.37 -2.63 12.81
CA LYS A 145 -0.03 -3.06 12.82
C LYS A 145 -0.77 -2.81 11.50
N TRP A 146 -0.30 -1.93 10.61
CA TRP A 146 -1.08 -1.51 9.43
C TRP A 146 -0.25 -1.26 8.15
N GLY A 147 1.07 -1.38 8.22
CA GLY A 147 2.04 -1.01 7.16
C GLY A 147 2.09 -1.95 5.95
N GLY A 148 1.26 -2.98 5.92
CA GLY A 148 1.09 -3.89 4.77
C GLY A 148 -0.38 -4.10 4.40
N GLY A 149 -1.24 -3.12 4.71
CA GLY A 149 -2.65 -3.11 4.29
C GLY A 149 -3.49 -4.27 4.81
N HIS A 150 -3.76 -4.28 6.12
CA HIS A 150 -4.50 -5.38 6.75
C HIS A 150 -5.87 -5.59 6.13
N LEU A 151 -6.25 -6.85 5.96
CA LEU A 151 -7.60 -7.22 5.54
C LEU A 151 -8.63 -6.74 6.57
N SER A 152 -9.73 -6.15 6.12
CA SER A 152 -10.82 -5.81 7.03
C SER A 152 -11.49 -7.08 7.57
N PRO A 153 -12.03 -7.07 8.80
CA PRO A 153 -12.70 -8.21 9.40
C PRO A 153 -13.74 -8.90 8.49
N GLU A 154 -14.44 -8.10 7.70
CA GLU A 154 -15.50 -8.55 6.78
C GLU A 154 -14.95 -9.26 5.53
N CYS A 155 -13.67 -9.05 5.19
CA CYS A 155 -13.02 -9.68 4.06
C CYS A 155 -12.54 -11.10 4.37
N TYR A 156 -12.30 -11.45 5.63
CA TYR A 156 -11.93 -12.81 6.04
C TYR A 156 -13.03 -13.84 5.75
N HIS A 157 -14.28 -13.41 5.54
CA HIS A 157 -15.39 -14.29 5.17
C HIS A 157 -15.48 -14.58 3.65
N TYR A 158 -14.76 -13.82 2.84
CA TYR A 158 -14.86 -13.84 1.37
C TYR A 158 -13.55 -14.14 0.65
N LEU A 159 -12.41 -14.07 1.34
CA LEU A 159 -11.29 -14.90 0.95
C LEU A 159 -11.75 -16.35 1.05
N LYS A 160 -11.32 -17.23 0.15
CA LYS A 160 -11.63 -18.65 0.25
C LYS A 160 -10.95 -19.20 1.52
N THR A 161 -11.61 -19.05 2.65
CA THR A 161 -11.22 -19.60 3.94
C THR A 161 -11.63 -21.06 3.88
N GLY A 162 -10.75 -21.89 3.32
CA GLY A 162 -11.02 -23.32 3.16
C GLY A 162 -9.98 -24.00 2.29
N CYS A 163 -8.88 -24.41 2.90
CA CYS A 163 -8.15 -25.64 2.61
C CYS A 163 -7.93 -26.03 1.11
N GLU A 164 -7.21 -25.22 0.33
CA GLU A 164 -6.79 -25.63 -1.04
C GLU A 164 -5.29 -25.40 -1.32
N PHE A 165 -4.48 -25.02 -0.33
CA PHE A 165 -3.03 -24.93 -0.53
C PHE A 165 -2.37 -26.26 -0.17
N ALA A 166 -1.61 -26.82 -1.09
CA ALA A 166 -0.76 -27.98 -0.87
C ALA A 166 0.70 -27.56 -0.73
N ALA A 167 1.50 -28.37 -0.03
CA ALA A 167 2.94 -28.28 -0.07
C ALA A 167 3.42 -28.35 -1.54
N GLY A 168 4.19 -27.36 -1.97
CA GLY A 168 4.63 -27.17 -3.35
C GLY A 168 3.92 -26.06 -4.12
N ASP A 169 2.78 -25.56 -3.64
CA ASP A 169 2.06 -24.49 -4.34
C ASP A 169 2.82 -23.17 -4.32
N THR A 170 2.76 -22.44 -5.44
CA THR A 170 3.22 -21.05 -5.49
C THR A 170 2.05 -20.12 -5.22
N VAL A 171 2.13 -19.42 -4.09
CA VAL A 171 1.08 -18.50 -3.63
C VAL A 171 1.65 -17.10 -3.53
N ARG A 172 0.77 -16.10 -3.61
CA ARG A 172 1.13 -14.69 -3.47
C ARG A 172 0.61 -14.18 -2.14
N VAL A 173 1.47 -13.48 -1.40
CA VAL A 173 1.06 -12.80 -0.17
C VAL A 173 0.22 -11.58 -0.55
N VAL A 174 -1.03 -11.58 -0.10
CA VAL A 174 -2.03 -10.54 -0.39
C VAL A 174 -1.92 -9.39 0.60
N THR A 175 -1.54 -9.64 1.86
CA THR A 175 -1.45 -8.59 2.89
C THR A 175 -0.35 -8.91 3.90
N GLY A 176 0.23 -7.88 4.50
CA GLY A 176 1.28 -7.98 5.51
C GLY A 176 2.65 -7.47 5.01
N PRO A 177 3.72 -7.65 5.80
CA PRO A 177 5.05 -7.11 5.48
C PRO A 177 5.66 -7.63 4.17
N LEU A 178 5.16 -8.77 3.70
CA LEU A 178 5.63 -9.47 2.51
C LEU A 178 4.63 -9.34 1.35
N GLU A 179 3.73 -8.37 1.39
CA GLU A 179 2.73 -8.15 0.35
C GLU A 179 3.35 -8.11 -1.06
N GLY A 180 2.74 -8.85 -1.99
CA GLY A 180 3.21 -8.98 -3.37
C GLY A 180 4.30 -10.04 -3.57
N ALA A 181 4.93 -10.54 -2.50
CA ALA A 181 5.92 -11.61 -2.61
C ALA A 181 5.25 -12.90 -3.09
N ARG A 182 5.90 -13.59 -4.03
CA ARG A 182 5.59 -14.96 -4.40
C ARG A 182 6.34 -15.87 -3.44
N VAL A 183 5.62 -16.78 -2.80
CA VAL A 183 6.17 -17.69 -1.82
C VAL A 183 5.77 -19.11 -2.19
N ARG A 184 6.69 -20.05 -1.98
CA ARG A 184 6.44 -21.48 -2.17
C ARG A 184 5.97 -22.07 -0.87
N VAL A 185 4.81 -22.71 -0.86
CA VAL A 185 4.29 -23.40 0.31
C VAL A 185 5.17 -24.62 0.59
N ILE A 186 5.77 -24.68 1.77
CA ILE A 186 6.54 -25.84 2.26
C ILE A 186 5.61 -26.79 2.98
N ASP A 187 4.76 -26.25 3.85
CA ASP A 187 3.87 -27.02 4.70
C ASP A 187 2.66 -26.19 5.12
N VAL A 188 1.54 -26.86 5.41
CA VAL A 188 0.28 -26.23 5.80
C VAL A 188 -0.19 -26.86 7.10
N SER A 189 -0.25 -26.05 8.16
CA SER A 189 -0.69 -26.47 9.48
C SER A 189 -1.89 -25.62 9.91
N GLY A 190 -3.10 -26.05 9.52
CA GLY A 190 -4.35 -25.39 9.91
C GLY A 190 -4.45 -23.96 9.35
N PRO A 191 -4.55 -22.91 10.19
CA PRO A 191 -4.66 -21.52 9.73
C PRO A 191 -3.31 -20.88 9.35
N THR A 192 -2.19 -21.58 9.52
CA THR A 192 -0.84 -21.09 9.18
C THR A 192 -0.19 -21.96 8.10
N VAL A 193 0.57 -21.30 7.25
CA VAL A 193 1.29 -21.84 6.10
C VAL A 193 2.77 -21.49 6.29
N LYS A 194 3.63 -22.51 6.32
CA LYS A 194 5.07 -22.31 6.23
C LYS A 194 5.42 -22.12 4.77
N ALA A 195 5.97 -20.96 4.44
CA ALA A 195 6.31 -20.61 3.08
C ALA A 195 7.78 -20.20 2.95
N ALA A 196 8.43 -20.73 1.92
CA ALA A 196 9.75 -20.32 1.48
C ALA A 196 9.64 -19.07 0.60
N LEU A 197 10.45 -18.07 0.92
CA LEU A 197 10.57 -16.83 0.16
C LEU A 197 12.04 -16.67 -0.23
N ASP A 198 12.29 -16.40 -1.50
CA ASP A 198 13.62 -16.01 -1.96
C ASP A 198 13.82 -14.52 -1.67
N ILE A 199 14.69 -14.23 -0.70
CA ILE A 199 15.04 -12.87 -0.31
C ILE A 199 16.55 -12.73 -0.43
N LEU A 200 16.99 -11.84 -1.32
CA LEU A 200 18.40 -11.48 -1.50
C LEU A 200 19.30 -12.68 -1.88
N GLY A 201 18.77 -13.66 -2.63
CA GLY A 201 19.51 -14.84 -3.07
C GLY A 201 19.64 -15.93 -2.01
N GLY A 202 18.88 -15.82 -0.91
CA GLY A 202 18.75 -16.84 0.13
C GLY A 202 17.28 -17.24 0.31
N GLU A 203 17.04 -18.53 0.52
CA GLU A 203 15.72 -19.04 0.86
C GLU A 203 15.46 -18.82 2.36
N VAL A 204 14.52 -17.94 2.67
CA VAL A 204 14.05 -17.68 4.03
C VAL A 204 12.73 -18.42 4.23
N VAL A 205 12.53 -19.03 5.40
CA VAL A 205 11.26 -19.70 5.74
C VAL A 205 10.49 -18.82 6.71
N ALA A 206 9.25 -18.47 6.36
CA ALA A 206 8.37 -17.66 7.19
C ALA A 206 7.03 -18.36 7.41
N GLU A 207 6.46 -18.18 8.61
CA GLU A 207 5.10 -18.59 8.92
C GLU A 207 4.13 -17.46 8.55
N ILE A 208 3.21 -17.74 7.64
CA ILE A 208 2.24 -16.80 7.10
C ILE A 208 0.84 -17.37 7.31
N ARG A 209 -0.15 -16.55 7.66
CA ARG A 209 -1.52 -17.06 7.79
C ARG A 209 -2.13 -17.38 6.43
N SER A 210 -2.91 -18.45 6.34
CA SER A 210 -3.54 -18.88 5.07
C SER A 210 -4.53 -17.85 4.52
N ASP A 211 -5.14 -17.06 5.40
CA ASP A 211 -6.08 -15.99 5.08
C ASP A 211 -5.43 -14.71 4.54
N VAL A 212 -4.11 -14.69 4.38
CA VAL A 212 -3.40 -13.58 3.71
C VAL A 212 -2.73 -14.02 2.42
N LEU A 213 -3.05 -15.21 1.92
CA LEU A 213 -2.48 -15.81 0.72
C LEU A 213 -3.53 -15.94 -0.40
N GLU A 214 -3.08 -15.80 -1.63
CA GLU A 214 -3.87 -16.04 -2.84
C GLU A 214 -3.11 -17.00 -3.75
N ALA A 215 -3.81 -17.99 -4.31
CA ALA A 215 -3.22 -18.88 -5.29
C ALA A 215 -2.81 -18.09 -6.53
N VAL A 216 -1.58 -18.27 -7.00
CA VAL A 216 -1.19 -17.77 -8.31
C VAL A 216 -1.72 -18.79 -9.32
N SER A 217 -2.94 -18.58 -9.84
CA SER A 217 -3.40 -19.37 -10.97
C SER A 217 -2.44 -19.11 -12.13
N SER A 218 -1.84 -20.18 -12.64
CA SER A 218 -1.05 -20.20 -13.86
C SER A 218 -1.96 -19.84 -15.05
N GLU A 219 -2.25 -18.56 -15.24
CA GLU A 219 -2.68 -18.05 -16.54
C GLU A 219 -1.46 -18.12 -17.48
N GLY A 220 -1.40 -19.19 -18.27
CA GLY A 220 -0.53 -19.25 -19.44
C GLY A 220 0.20 -20.58 -19.67
N VAL A 221 -0.54 -21.65 -19.99
CA VAL A 221 -0.12 -22.58 -21.07
C VAL A 221 -1.38 -22.98 -21.83
N LYS A 222 -1.60 -22.32 -22.97
CA LYS A 222 -2.24 -22.92 -24.14
C LYS A 222 -1.25 -22.83 -25.28
#